data_AF-A0A0G0CFX1-F1
#
_entry.id   AF-A0A0G0CFX1-F1
#
_cell.length_a   1.000
_cell.length_b   1.000
_cell.length_c   1.000
_cell.angle_alpha   90.00
_cell.angle_beta   90.00
_cell.angle_gamma   90.00
#
_symmetry.space_group_name_H-M   'P 1'
#
loop_
_entity.id
_entity.type
_entity.pdbx_description
1 polymer ?
#
loop_
_entity_poly.entity_id
_entity_poly.type
_entity_poly.pdbx_seq_one_letter_code
_entity_poly.pdbx_strand_id
1 'polypeptide(L)' 'MLPQEAVDQYKKLYKNAYGVELEETEATQMANDLFEFMQAVYLPAEEDNLITMRENESRNPSQ' A
#
# COMPACT_ATOMS: atom_id res chain seq x y z
N MET A 1 6.76 -9.31 4.68
CA MET A 1 7.05 -8.59 5.94
C MET A 1 7.98 -7.42 5.66
N LEU A 2 7.61 -6.24 6.13
CA LEU A 2 8.37 -5.00 6.01
C LEU A 2 9.73 -5.10 6.72
N PRO A 3 10.75 -4.33 6.27
CA PRO A 3 12.04 -4.22 6.97
C PRO A 3 11.86 -3.61 8.36
N GLN A 4 12.76 -3.97 9.30
CA GLN A 4 12.74 -3.46 10.67
C GLN A 4 12.72 -1.93 10.75
N GLU A 5 13.47 -1.25 9.88
CA GLU A 5 13.50 0.21 9.83
C GLU A 5 12.11 0.82 9.56
N ALA A 6 11.31 0.18 8.71
CA ALA A 6 9.95 0.63 8.42
C ALA A 6 9.02 0.40 9.63
N VAL A 7 9.19 -0.71 10.35
CA VAL A 7 8.46 -0.99 11.60
C VAL A 7 8.83 0.05 12.68
N ASP A 8 10.11 0.39 12.81
CA ASP A 8 10.56 1.41 13.77
C ASP A 8 10.01 2.81 13.43
N GLN A 9 9.95 3.16 12.14
CA GLN A 9 9.32 4.39 11.69
C GLN A 9 7.81 4.39 11.99
N TYR A 10 7.13 3.27 11.75
CA TYR A 10 5.72 3.10 12.11
C TYR A 10 5.49 3.30 13.62
N LYS A 11 6.31 2.69 14.48
CA LYS A 11 6.24 2.87 15.95
C LYS A 11 6.39 4.33 16.36
N LYS A 12 7.34 5.06 15.76
CA LYS A 12 7.54 6.49 16.04
C LYS A 12 6.32 7.32 15.66
N LEU A 13 5.75 7.08 14.47
CA LEU A 13 4.56 7.78 14.00
C LEU A 13 3.36 7.49 14.90
N TYR A 14 3.13 6.21 15.23
CA TYR A 14 2.04 5.79 16.08
C TYR A 14 2.12 6.41 17.48
N LYS A 15 3.32 6.40 18.09
CA LYS A 15 3.58 7.05 19.38
C LYS A 15 3.34 8.55 19.32
N ASN A 16 3.76 9.22 18.26
CA ASN A 16 3.54 10.66 18.10
C ASN A 16 2.06 11.00 17.92
N ALA A 17 1.28 10.16 17.23
CA ALA A 17 -0.13 10.38 16.97
C ALA A 17 -1.02 10.06 18.18
N TYR A 18 -0.73 8.97 18.89
CA TYR A 18 -1.62 8.41 19.92
C TYR A 18 -1.03 8.43 21.33
N GLY A 19 0.25 8.75 21.50
CA GLY A 19 0.94 8.70 22.80
C GLY A 19 1.17 7.28 23.33
N VAL A 20 0.94 6.25 22.49
CA VAL A 20 1.04 4.83 22.86
C VAL A 20 2.30 4.23 22.25
N GLU A 21 3.03 3.45 23.05
CA GLU A 21 4.20 2.70 22.60
C GLU A 21 3.78 1.26 22.29
N LEU A 22 4.00 0.83 21.05
CA LEU A 22 3.63 -0.51 20.59
C LEU A 22 4.75 -1.51 20.85
N GLU A 23 4.35 -2.71 21.22
CA GLU A 23 5.24 -3.87 21.25
C GLU A 23 5.70 -4.25 19.84
N GLU A 24 6.84 -4.90 19.74
CA GLU A 24 7.49 -5.19 18.46
C GLU A 24 6.62 -6.04 17.52
N THR A 25 5.99 -7.07 18.07
CA THR A 25 5.12 -7.98 17.32
C THR A 25 3.86 -7.27 16.83
N GLU A 26 3.26 -6.42 17.66
CA GLU A 26 2.07 -5.65 17.34
C GLU A 26 2.37 -4.60 16.26
N ALA A 27 3.44 -3.83 16.43
CA ALA A 27 3.87 -2.84 15.44
C ALA A 27 4.18 -3.49 14.08
N THR A 28 4.85 -4.64 14.11
CA THR A 28 5.14 -5.41 12.90
C THR A 28 3.86 -5.83 12.20
N GLN A 29 2.90 -6.40 12.92
CA GLN A 29 1.64 -6.85 12.31
C GLN A 29 0.86 -5.67 11.72
N MET A 30 0.64 -4.61 12.50
CA MET A 30 -0.12 -3.44 12.04
C MET A 30 0.55 -2.74 10.84
N ALA A 31 1.87 -2.60 10.84
CA ALA A 31 2.58 -1.96 9.73
C ALA A 31 2.44 -2.76 8.43
N ASN A 32 2.51 -4.09 8.51
CA ASN A 32 2.31 -4.96 7.35
C ASN A 32 0.88 -4.90 6.84
N ASP A 33 -0.12 -5.03 7.73
CA ASP A 33 -1.53 -4.99 7.37
C ASP A 33 -1.89 -3.65 6.69
N LEU A 34 -1.37 -2.53 7.22
CA LEU A 34 -1.56 -1.21 6.62
C LEU A 34 -0.94 -1.12 5.23
N PHE A 35 0.28 -1.64 5.06
CA PHE A 35 0.96 -1.62 3.77
C PHE A 35 0.23 -2.45 2.73
N GLU A 36 -0.19 -3.67 3.08
CA GLU A 36 -0.98 -4.55 2.21
C GLU A 36 -2.31 -3.90 1.81
N PHE A 37 -3.00 -3.26 2.76
CA PHE A 37 -4.21 -2.50 2.48
C PHE A 37 -3.95 -1.35 1.50
N MET A 38 -2.91 -0.55 1.72
CA MET A 38 -2.57 0.57 0.84
C MET A 38 -2.20 0.10 -0.57
N GLN A 39 -1.51 -1.04 -0.69
CA GLN A 39 -1.24 -1.66 -1.98
C GLN A 39 -2.54 -2.04 -2.69
N ALA A 40 -3.44 -2.75 -2.02
CA ALA A 40 -4.70 -3.19 -2.62
C ALA A 40 -5.59 -2.01 -3.07
N VAL A 41 -5.57 -0.89 -2.34
CA VAL A 41 -6.46 0.25 -2.62
C VAL A 41 -5.86 1.25 -3.63
N TYR A 42 -4.56 1.53 -3.53
CA TYR A 42 -3.94 2.65 -4.27
C TYR A 42 -2.89 2.23 -5.29
N LEU A 43 -2.44 0.97 -5.26
CA LEU A 43 -1.50 0.42 -6.21
C LEU A 43 -2.20 -0.75 -6.92
N PRO A 44 -3.19 -0.45 -7.81
CA PRO A 44 -3.73 -1.49 -8.68
C PRO A 44 -2.53 -2.11 -9.38
N ALA A 45 -2.37 -3.43 -9.22
CA ALA A 45 -1.30 -4.18 -9.82
C ALA A 45 -1.19 -3.75 -11.28
N GLU A 46 0.02 -3.46 -11.75
CA GLU A 46 0.28 -2.96 -13.10
C GLU A 46 -0.26 -3.86 -14.23
N GLU A 47 -0.88 -5.01 -13.91
CA GLU A 47 -1.58 -5.88 -14.84
C GLU A 47 -2.95 -5.34 -15.32
N ASP A 48 -3.65 -4.49 -14.56
CA ASP A 48 -4.98 -3.99 -14.98
C ASP A 48 -4.93 -2.75 -15.90
N ASN A 49 -3.79 -2.05 -15.98
CA ASN A 49 -3.63 -0.91 -16.90
C ASN A 49 -3.44 -1.32 -18.37
N LEU A 50 -3.17 -2.60 -18.67
CA LEU A 50 -3.07 -3.09 -20.05
C LEU A 50 -4.43 -3.38 -20.69
N ILE A 51 -5.47 -3.68 -19.89
CA ILE A 51 -6.81 -3.98 -20.40
C ILE A 51 -7.55 -2.69 -20.76
N THR A 52 -7.45 -1.64 -19.93
CA THR A 52 -8.11 -0.35 -20.16
C THR A 52 -7.50 0.47 -21.29
N MET A 53 -6.22 0.25 -21.64
CA MET A 53 -5.62 0.91 -22.81
C MET A 53 -5.96 0.21 -24.14
N ARG A 54 -6.05 -1.13 -24.16
CA ARG A 54 -6.45 -1.88 -25.39
C ARG A 54 -7.91 -1.66 -25.79
N GLU A 55 -8.82 -1.49 -24.83
CA GLU A 55 -10.23 -1.23 -25.16
C GLU A 55 -10.47 0.17 -25.73
N ASN A 56 -9.66 1.16 -25.34
CA ASN A 56 -9.79 2.54 -25.84
C ASN A 56 -9.16 2.73 -27.23
N GLU A 57 -8.09 2.00 -27.57
CA GLU A 57 -7.54 1.98 -28.95
C GLU A 57 -8.46 1.23 -29.93
N SER A 58 -9.19 0.22 -29.47
CA SER A 58 -10.11 -0.56 -30.31
C SER A 58 -11.45 0.14 -30.59
N ARG A 59 -11.77 1.22 -29.87
CA ARG A 59 -13.03 1.98 -30.00
C ARG A 59 -12.91 3.28 -30.80
N ASN A 60 -11.73 3.62 -31.29
CA ASN A 60 -11.51 4.78 -32.14
C ASN A 60 -10.95 4.35 -33.50
N PRO A 61 -11.78 3.79 -34.41
CA PRO A 61 -11.41 3.75 -35.81
C PRO A 61 -11.42 5.19 -36.29
N SER A 62 -10.23 5.75 -36.48
CA SER A 62 -10.01 7.04 -37.12
C SER A 62 -10.95 7.20 -38.32
N GLN A 63 -11.64 8.34 -38.38
CA GLN A 63 -12.30 8.86 -39.58
C GLN A 63 -11.30 9.05 -40.72
#